data_AF-A0A6J5U9M2-F1
#
_entry.id   AF-A0A6J5U9M2-F1
#
_cell.length_a   1.000
_cell.length_b   1.000
_cell.length_c   1.000
_cell.angle_alpha   90.00
_cell.angle_beta   90.00
_cell.angle_gamma   90.00
#
_symmetry.space_group_name_H-M   'P 1'
#
loop_
_entity.id
_entity.type
_entity.pdbx_description
1 polymer ?
#
loop_
_entity_poly.entity_id
_entity_poly.type
_entity_poly.pdbx_seq_one_letter_code
_entity_poly.pdbx_strand_id
1 'polypeptide(L)'
;MDIAESECNYVITVEIPGVNIKDIRVEIDDQKLTVKGKRSTWFWKVAGCSNDSVPTYHKREISQGPYEVVWPLPPNVNKDSVSADFL
;
A
#
# COMPACT_ATOMS: atom_id res chain seq x y z
N MET A 1 -7.93 5.37 -1.17
CA MET A 1 -7.79 4.83 -2.53
C MET A 1 -8.72 5.63 -3.38
N ASP A 2 -8.18 6.27 -4.41
CA ASP A 2 -8.93 7.08 -5.34
C ASP A 2 -8.79 6.46 -6.73
N ILE A 3 -9.90 6.44 -7.48
CA ILE A 3 -9.95 5.91 -8.84
C ILE A 3 -10.50 7.03 -9.71
N ALA A 4 -9.69 7.47 -10.66
CA ALA A 4 -10.10 8.41 -11.69
C ALA A 4 -10.14 7.69 -13.03
N GLU A 5 -11.27 7.76 -13.70
CA GLU A 5 -11.42 7.32 -15.09
C GLU A 5 -11.35 8.53 -16.01
N SER A 6 -10.58 8.39 -17.07
CA SER A 6 -10.52 9.33 -18.19
C SER A 6 -10.77 8.57 -19.49
N GLU A 7 -11.03 9.28 -20.59
CA GLU A 7 -11.33 8.66 -21.89
C GLU A 7 -10.23 7.70 -22.39
N CYS A 8 -8.99 7.86 -21.91
CA CYS A 8 -7.84 7.08 -22.35
C CYS A 8 -7.30 6.10 -21.32
N ASN A 9 -7.56 6.29 -20.03
CA ASN A 9 -6.89 5.52 -18.96
C ASN A 9 -7.60 5.61 -17.61
N TYR A 10 -7.31 4.63 -16.76
CA TYR A 10 -7.65 4.63 -15.34
C TYR A 10 -6.42 4.99 -14.52
N VAL A 11 -6.57 5.92 -13.58
CA VAL A 11 -5.52 6.29 -12.61
C VAL A 11 -6.00 5.89 -11.23
N ILE A 12 -5.18 5.10 -10.54
CA ILE A 12 -5.50 4.58 -9.21
C ILE A 12 -4.44 5.09 -8.24
N THR A 13 -4.89 5.85 -7.24
CA THR A 13 -4.03 6.42 -6.20
C THR A 13 -4.30 5.70 -4.89
N VAL A 14 -3.27 5.09 -4.29
CA VAL A 14 -3.37 4.38 -3.01
C VAL A 14 -2.38 4.96 -2.02
N GLU A 15 -2.88 5.44 -0.88
CA GLU A 15 -2.06 5.88 0.23
C GLU A 15 -1.73 4.68 1.13
N ILE A 16 -0.44 4.40 1.32
CA ILE A 16 0.05 3.31 2.18
C ILE A 16 1.07 3.87 3.18
N PRO A 17 0.61 4.40 4.33
CA PRO A 17 1.48 5.13 5.24
C PRO A 17 2.47 4.20 5.97
N GLY A 18 3.73 4.60 5.96
CA GLY A 18 4.80 3.93 6.73
C GLY A 18 5.25 2.59 6.14
N VAL A 19 4.89 2.28 4.89
CA VAL A 19 5.40 1.12 4.15
C VAL A 19 6.56 1.57 3.28
N ASN A 20 7.64 0.78 3.27
CA ASN A 20 8.76 1.04 2.38
C ASN A 20 8.40 0.60 0.95
N ILE A 21 8.87 1.32 -0.07
CA ILE A 21 8.64 0.95 -1.48
C ILE A 21 9.02 -0.51 -1.79
N LYS A 22 10.06 -1.04 -1.14
CA LYS A 22 10.51 -2.44 -1.30
C LYS A 22 9.52 -3.46 -0.74
N ASP A 23 8.67 -3.04 0.20
CA ASP A 23 7.63 -3.83 0.84
C ASP A 23 6.25 -3.62 0.18
N ILE A 24 6.19 -2.86 -0.93
CA ILE A 24 5.00 -2.69 -1.76
C ILE A 24 5.06 -3.69 -2.91
N ARG A 25 3.95 -4.40 -3.13
CA ARG A 25 3.75 -5.29 -4.27
C ARG A 25 2.48 -4.90 -4.99
N VAL A 26 2.58 -4.71 -6.29
CA VAL A 26 1.46 -4.45 -7.18
C VAL A 26 1.32 -5.63 -8.11
N GLU A 27 0.16 -6.26 -8.10
CA GLU A 27 -0.17 -7.43 -8.91
C GLU A 27 -1.41 -7.12 -9.74
N ILE A 28 -1.37 -7.40 -11.04
CA ILE A 28 -2.51 -7.22 -11.92
C ILE A 28 -2.88 -8.57 -12.55
N ASP A 29 -4.16 -8.93 -12.51
CA ASP A 29 -4.69 -10.15 -13.12
C ASP A 29 -5.86 -9.83 -14.09
N ASP A 30 -6.50 -10.85 -14.68
CA ASP A 30 -7.66 -10.70 -15.58
C ASP A 30 -8.88 -10.01 -14.97
N GLN A 31 -8.96 -9.96 -13.65
CA GLN A 31 -10.17 -9.55 -12.94
C GLN A 31 -9.93 -8.39 -11.99
N LYS A 32 -8.70 -8.20 -11.49
CA LYS A 32 -8.41 -7.23 -10.44
C LYS A 32 -6.96 -6.74 -10.45
N LEU A 33 -6.81 -5.51 -9.97
CA LEU A 33 -5.56 -4.95 -9.48
C LEU A 33 -5.50 -5.18 -7.97
N THR A 34 -4.39 -5.70 -7.49
CA THR A 34 -4.14 -5.92 -6.07
C THR A 34 -2.87 -5.17 -5.65
N VAL A 35 -3.00 -4.25 -4.71
CA VAL A 35 -1.88 -3.54 -4.09
C VAL A 35 -1.72 -4.05 -2.66
N LYS A 36 -0.56 -4.65 -2.39
CA LYS A 36 -0.18 -5.15 -1.07
C LYS A 36 0.96 -4.31 -0.53
N GLY A 37 0.86 -3.92 0.73
CA GLY A 37 1.92 -3.23 1.45
C GLY A 37 2.08 -3.86 2.82
N LYS A 38 3.32 -4.07 3.25
CA LYS A 38 3.59 -4.52 4.63
C LYS A 38 4.39 -3.47 5.37
N ARG A 39 3.83 -2.97 6.47
CA ARG A 39 4.58 -2.08 7.36
C ARG A 39 5.59 -2.89 8.15
N SER A 40 6.86 -2.55 8.01
CA SER A 40 7.93 -3.17 8.79
C SER A 40 7.74 -2.79 10.27
N THR A 41 7.79 -3.78 11.16
CA THR A 41 7.56 -3.63 12.61
C THR A 41 8.66 -2.83 13.34
N TRP A 42 9.67 -2.33 12.62
CA TRP A 42 10.72 -1.47 13.14
C TRP A 42 10.19 -0.21 13.87
N PHE A 43 9.00 0.27 13.50
CA PHE A 43 8.30 1.37 14.20
C PHE A 43 7.93 1.05 15.66
N TRP A 44 8.11 -0.18 16.14
CA TRP A 44 8.02 -0.50 17.57
C TRP A 44 9.22 -0.02 18.39
N LYS A 45 10.19 0.67 17.80
CA LYS A 45 11.23 1.37 18.54
C LYS A 45 10.82 2.83 18.70
N VAL A 46 10.61 3.26 19.94
CA VAL A 46 10.46 4.70 20.23
C VAL A 46 11.82 5.36 19.97
N ALA A 47 11.83 6.38 19.12
CA ALA A 47 13.04 7.14 18.83
C ALA A 47 13.65 7.67 20.15
N GLY A 48 14.86 7.24 20.48
CA GLY A 48 15.58 7.64 21.70
C GLY A 48 15.62 6.60 22.83
N CYS A 49 14.91 5.47 22.73
CA CYS A 49 15.03 4.37 23.69
C CYS A 49 15.88 3.21 23.13
N SER A 50 16.67 2.56 23.99
CA SER A 50 17.53 1.43 23.65
C SER A 50 16.76 0.28 22.98
N ASN A 51 17.43 -0.44 22.08
CA ASN A 51 16.85 -1.49 21.23
C ASN A 51 16.09 -2.61 21.96
N ASP A 52 16.26 -2.77 23.28
CA ASP A 52 15.70 -3.88 24.07
C ASP A 52 14.43 -3.52 24.86
N SER A 53 14.02 -2.24 24.91
CA SER A 53 12.79 -1.85 25.62
C SER A 53 11.59 -1.86 24.69
N VAL A 54 10.61 -2.72 24.96
CA VAL A 54 9.29 -2.67 24.30
C VAL A 54 8.58 -1.40 24.76
N PRO A 55 8.22 -0.46 23.86
CA PRO A 55 7.58 0.76 24.29
C PRO A 55 6.17 0.51 24.79
N THR A 56 5.83 1.13 25.91
CA THR A 56 4.48 1.16 26.46
C THR A 56 3.66 2.20 25.69
N TYR A 57 2.61 1.75 25.00
CA TYR A 57 1.71 2.64 24.27
C TYR A 57 0.55 3.05 25.16
N HIS A 58 0.37 4.35 25.41
CA HIS A 58 -0.83 4.87 26.06
C HIS A 58 -2.06 4.88 25.14
N LYS A 59 -1.84 4.93 23.82
CA LYS A 59 -2.88 4.90 22.78
C LYS A 59 -2.29 4.39 21.47
N ARG A 60 -3.05 3.60 20.71
CA ARG A 60 -2.65 3.11 19.38
C ARG A 60 -3.84 3.12 18.44
N GLU A 61 -3.84 4.04 17.49
CA GLU A 61 -4.89 4.18 16.46
C GLU A 61 -4.38 3.85 15.06
N ILE A 62 -3.07 3.71 14.90
CA ILE A 62 -2.43 3.39 13.63
C ILE A 62 -2.50 1.88 13.42
N SER A 63 -3.29 1.46 12.43
CA SER A 63 -3.30 0.08 11.92
C SER A 63 -1.90 -0.29 11.42
N GLN A 64 -1.38 -1.47 11.78
CA GLN A 64 -0.06 -1.95 11.36
C GLN A 64 -0.13 -3.29 10.60
N GLY A 65 -1.31 -3.64 10.11
CA GLY A 65 -1.55 -4.89 9.39
C GLY A 65 -0.91 -4.91 8.01
N PRO A 66 -0.95 -6.07 7.33
CA PRO A 66 -0.80 -6.08 5.89
C PRO A 66 -1.89 -5.19 5.30
N TYR A 67 -1.48 -4.18 4.56
CA TYR A 67 -2.38 -3.36 3.76
C TYR A 67 -2.63 -4.13 2.48
N GLU A 68 -3.90 -4.39 2.19
CA GLU A 68 -4.34 -4.97 0.94
C GLU A 68 -5.47 -4.12 0.39
N VAL A 69 -5.29 -3.64 -0.83
CA VAL A 69 -6.29 -2.88 -1.56
C VAL A 69 -6.52 -3.62 -2.86
N VAL A 70 -7.76 -4.01 -3.11
CA VAL A 70 -8.17 -4.73 -4.31
C VAL A 70 -9.15 -3.87 -5.07
N TRP A 71 -8.91 -3.74 -6.37
CA TRP A 71 -9.83 -3.09 -7.29
C TRP A 71 -10.19 -4.03 -8.44
N PRO A 72 -11.48 -4.35 -8.62
CA PRO A 72 -11.91 -5.10 -9.80
C PRO A 72 -11.71 -4.27 -11.06
N LEU A 73 -11.06 -4.85 -12.06
CA LEU A 73 -10.76 -4.20 -13.32
C LEU A 73 -11.96 -4.29 -14.27
N PRO A 74 -12.24 -3.22 -15.03
CA PRO A 74 -13.12 -3.28 -16.18
C PRO A 74 -12.60 -4.27 -17.24
N PRO A 75 -13.50 -4.94 -17.99
CA PRO A 75 -13.12 -5.97 -18.96
C PRO A 75 -12.32 -5.45 -20.17
N ASN A 76 -12.28 -4.13 -20.36
CA ASN A 76 -11.61 -3.43 -21.45
C ASN A 76 -10.20 -2.91 -21.09
N VAL A 77 -9.64 -3.27 -19.93
CA VAL A 77 -8.30 -2.82 -19.52
C VAL A 77 -7.19 -3.54 -20.30
N ASN A 78 -6.28 -2.76 -20.88
CA ASN A 78 -5.03 -3.25 -21.45
C ASN A 78 -4.00 -3.45 -20.33
N LYS A 79 -3.57 -4.71 -20.10
CA LYS A 79 -2.61 -5.06 -19.05
C LYS A 79 -1.15 -4.97 -19.48
N ASP A 80 -0.89 -4.92 -20.78
CA ASP A 80 0.48 -4.85 -21.29
C ASP A 80 1.09 -3.45 -21.13
N SER A 81 0.24 -2.44 -20.91
CA SER A 81 0.63 -1.03 -20.75
C SER A 81 0.26 -0.51 -19.37
N VAL A 82 0.78 -1.13 -18.32
CA VAL A 82 0.59 -0.70 -16.93
C VAL A 82 1.86 -0.04 -16.40
N SER A 83 1.72 1.13 -15.78
CA SER A 83 2.80 1.84 -15.09
C SER A 83 2.38 2.13 -13.65
N ALA A 84 3.37 2.18 -12.75
CA ALA A 84 3.17 2.53 -11.36
C ALA A 84 4.32 3.43 -10.90
N ASP A 85 3.98 4.54 -10.26
CA ASP A 85 4.94 5.49 -9.71
C ASP A 85 4.68 5.66 -8.21
N PHE A 86 5.77 5.82 -7.45
CA PHE A 86 5.73 6.12 -6.02
C PHE A 86 6.15 7.58 -5.83
N LEU A 87 5.24 8.39 -5.30
CA LEU A 87 5.43 9.83 -5.05
C LEU A 87 5.96 10.10 -3.64
#